data_AF-A0AAD6MUU0-F1
#
_entry.id   AF-A0AAD6MUU0-F1
#
_cell.length_a   1.000
_cell.length_b   1.000
_cell.length_c   1.000
_cell.angle_alpha   90.00
_cell.angle_beta   90.00
_cell.angle_gamma   90.00
#
_symmetry.space_group_name_H-M   'P 1'
#
loop_
_entity.id
_entity.type
_entity.pdbx_description
1 polymer ?
#
loop_
_entity_poly.entity_id
_entity_poly.type
_entity_poly.pdbx_seq_one_letter_code
_entity_poly.pdbx_strand_id
1 'polypeptide(L)'
;MNYKKLLTVLFTTFPFSQPTYASATPPTPSLSYLYTAYVLCAPSIYEAQNPTGIQKAIPIIGGNFTGPRLSGKILDLGADWGSTDPQTGIFSANTRYNLQTHDGANLFLQTSGPKQEDGHLHLRIDILTGDKRYYWLNNIVAFGILQNVGESDEGISTLRIDAWHMTNEYNSTTFVNGTTYQ
;
A
#
# COMPACT_ATOMS: atom_id res chain seq x y z
N MET A 1 1.90 -4.27 86.62
CA MET A 1 1.90 -2.99 85.87
C MET A 1 2.79 -3.16 84.65
N ASN A 2 2.24 -3.21 83.44
CA ASN A 2 3.01 -3.37 82.21
C ASN A 2 2.35 -2.50 81.12
N TYR A 3 2.97 -1.36 80.78
CA TYR A 3 2.47 -0.44 79.76
C TYR A 3 3.07 -0.83 78.40
N LYS A 4 2.23 -1.35 77.49
CA LYS A 4 2.56 -1.46 76.07
C LYS A 4 2.44 -0.07 75.42
N LYS A 5 3.55 0.52 74.97
CA LYS A 5 3.56 1.69 74.09
C LYS A 5 3.15 1.24 72.68
N LEU A 6 2.00 1.71 72.17
CA LEU A 6 1.69 1.63 70.75
C LEU A 6 2.50 2.70 70.00
N LEU A 7 3.29 2.27 69.01
CA LEU A 7 3.85 3.16 68.00
C LEU A 7 2.83 3.29 66.86
N THR A 8 2.32 4.50 66.64
CA THR A 8 1.52 4.83 65.46
C THR A 8 2.46 5.20 64.32
N VAL A 9 2.53 4.37 63.28
CA VAL A 9 3.23 4.69 62.03
C VAL A 9 2.26 5.46 61.13
N LEU A 10 2.55 6.73 60.89
CA LEU A 10 1.80 7.58 59.95
C LEU A 10 2.27 7.25 58.52
N PHE A 11 1.42 6.58 57.74
CA PHE A 11 1.64 6.43 56.29
C PHE A 11 1.25 7.75 55.60
N THR A 12 2.25 8.48 55.09
CA THR A 12 2.02 9.63 54.22
C THR A 12 1.71 9.12 52.81
N THR A 13 0.44 9.20 52.40
CA THR A 13 0.03 8.94 51.02
C THR A 13 0.39 10.15 50.16
N PHE A 14 1.40 10.01 49.30
CA PHE A 14 1.61 10.98 48.22
C PHE A 14 0.60 10.70 47.11
N PRO A 15 -0.23 11.68 46.70
CA PRO A 15 -1.13 11.48 45.57
C PRO A 15 -0.30 11.29 44.30
N PHE A 16 -0.48 10.15 43.64
CA PHE A 16 0.08 9.89 42.32
C PHE A 16 -0.71 10.72 41.31
N SER A 17 -0.16 11.86 40.88
CA SER A 17 -0.76 12.65 39.80
C SER A 17 -0.40 12.00 38.47
N GLN A 18 -1.38 11.42 37.78
CA GLN A 18 -1.18 10.98 36.40
C GLN A 18 -1.10 12.21 35.47
N PRO A 19 -0.14 12.25 34.54
CA PRO A 19 -0.11 13.30 33.54
C PRO A 19 -1.41 13.27 32.73
N THR A 20 -2.09 14.40 32.71
CA THR A 20 -3.26 14.62 31.85
C THR A 20 -2.76 14.99 30.45
N TYR A 21 -2.84 14.04 29.52
CA TYR A 21 -2.60 14.34 28.11
C TYR A 21 -3.86 14.97 27.52
N ALA A 22 -3.75 16.19 27.00
CA ALA A 22 -4.84 16.83 26.29
C ALA A 22 -5.23 15.99 25.06
N SER A 23 -6.52 15.66 24.95
CA SER A 23 -7.07 14.96 23.79
C SER A 23 -7.25 15.95 22.63
N ALA A 24 -6.15 16.34 22.00
CA ALA A 24 -6.20 17.07 20.75
C ALA A 24 -6.44 16.07 19.61
N THR A 25 -7.33 16.41 18.67
CA THR A 25 -7.47 15.63 17.45
C THR A 25 -6.15 15.68 16.68
N PRO A 26 -5.57 14.54 16.27
CA PRO A 26 -4.34 14.55 15.51
C PRO A 26 -4.56 15.25 14.15
N PRO A 27 -3.56 15.97 13.63
CA PRO A 27 -3.66 16.59 12.31
C PRO A 27 -3.89 15.53 11.23
N THR A 28 -4.74 15.83 10.25
CA THR A 28 -4.99 14.95 9.11
C THR A 28 -3.71 14.73 8.31
N PRO A 29 -3.32 13.48 8.04
CA PRO A 29 -2.19 13.23 7.15
C PRO A 29 -2.49 13.72 5.73
N SER A 30 -1.45 14.16 5.02
CA SER A 30 -1.58 14.65 3.65
C SER A 30 -0.95 13.67 2.66
N LEU A 31 -1.38 13.75 1.40
CA LEU A 31 -0.99 12.83 0.33
C LEU A 31 -0.26 13.59 -0.79
N SER A 32 0.78 12.98 -1.33
CA SER A 32 1.56 13.44 -2.49
C SER A 32 1.26 12.55 -3.69
N TYR A 33 1.01 13.16 -4.85
CA TYR A 33 0.77 12.42 -6.09
C TYR A 33 2.06 11.73 -6.57
N LEU A 34 1.96 10.44 -6.89
CA LEU A 34 3.10 9.61 -7.31
C LEU A 34 3.11 9.41 -8.83
N TYR A 35 2.02 8.82 -9.37
CA TYR A 35 1.80 8.61 -10.80
C TYR A 35 0.34 8.23 -11.08
N THR A 36 -0.05 8.30 -12.35
CA THR A 36 -1.23 7.62 -12.88
C THR A 36 -0.76 6.51 -13.80
N ALA A 37 -1.31 5.31 -13.63
CA ALA A 37 -1.06 4.16 -14.49
C ALA A 37 -2.31 3.78 -15.27
N TYR A 38 -2.11 3.34 -16.52
CA TYR A 38 -3.08 2.65 -17.34
C TYR A 38 -2.59 1.21 -17.53
N VAL A 39 -3.21 0.27 -16.82
CA VAL A 39 -2.86 -1.15 -16.83
C VAL A 39 -3.74 -1.88 -17.82
N LEU A 40 -3.13 -2.71 -18.66
CA LEU A 40 -3.83 -3.58 -19.59
C LEU A 40 -3.90 -4.98 -19.00
N CYS A 41 -5.11 -5.52 -18.88
CA CYS A 41 -5.37 -6.83 -18.31
C CYS A 41 -6.09 -7.71 -19.33
N ALA A 42 -5.55 -8.90 -19.60
CA ALA A 42 -6.23 -9.89 -20.43
C ALA A 42 -7.43 -10.49 -19.70
N PRO A 43 -8.34 -11.17 -20.41
CA PRO A 43 -9.41 -11.94 -19.79
C PRO A 43 -8.89 -12.91 -18.71
N SER A 44 -9.71 -13.14 -17.68
CA SER A 44 -9.38 -14.09 -16.62
C SER A 44 -9.15 -15.50 -17.18
N ILE A 45 -8.03 -16.12 -16.83
CA ILE A 45 -7.66 -17.47 -17.29
C ILE A 45 -7.91 -18.55 -16.23
N TYR A 46 -8.30 -18.14 -15.04
CA TYR A 46 -8.62 -19.01 -13.91
C TYR A 46 -9.75 -18.40 -13.10
N GLU A 47 -10.68 -19.24 -12.67
CA GLU A 47 -11.70 -18.87 -11.69
C GLU A 47 -12.09 -20.12 -10.89
N ALA A 48 -11.92 -20.07 -9.57
CA ALA A 48 -12.33 -21.16 -8.71
C ALA A 48 -12.69 -20.70 -7.30
N GLN A 49 -13.67 -21.38 -6.71
CA GLN A 49 -13.97 -21.26 -5.28
C GLN A 49 -12.88 -21.96 -4.46
N ASN A 50 -12.39 -21.30 -3.42
CA ASN A 50 -11.48 -21.83 -2.42
C ASN A 50 -11.93 -21.38 -1.00
N PRO A 51 -11.23 -21.80 0.09
CA PRO A 51 -11.62 -21.44 1.45
C PRO A 51 -11.66 -19.93 1.75
N THR A 52 -11.03 -19.11 0.90
CA THR A 52 -10.91 -17.65 1.07
C THR A 52 -11.77 -16.85 0.07
N GLY A 53 -12.53 -17.51 -0.80
CA GLY A 53 -13.47 -16.87 -1.73
C GLY A 53 -13.41 -17.43 -3.15
N ILE A 54 -13.97 -16.68 -4.10
CA ILE A 54 -13.90 -16.98 -5.53
C ILE A 54 -12.69 -16.26 -6.10
N GLN A 55 -11.59 -16.99 -6.27
CA GLN A 55 -10.35 -16.43 -6.77
C GLN A 55 -10.32 -16.41 -8.29
N LYS A 56 -9.80 -15.33 -8.86
CA LYS A 56 -9.51 -15.17 -10.29
C LYS A 56 -8.01 -15.00 -10.52
N ALA A 57 -7.54 -15.34 -11.72
CA ALA A 57 -6.20 -14.95 -12.19
C ALA A 57 -6.34 -14.15 -13.49
N ILE A 58 -6.00 -12.87 -13.42
CA ILE A 58 -6.16 -11.89 -14.49
C ILE A 58 -4.75 -11.46 -14.94
N PRO A 59 -4.26 -11.91 -16.11
CA PRO A 59 -2.92 -11.57 -16.58
C PRO A 59 -2.77 -10.07 -16.83
N ILE A 60 -1.66 -9.49 -16.34
CA ILE A 60 -1.27 -8.11 -16.61
C ILE A 60 -0.34 -8.12 -17.82
N ILE A 61 -0.81 -7.58 -18.94
CA ILE A 61 -0.16 -7.69 -20.25
C ILE A 61 0.53 -6.40 -20.71
N GLY A 62 0.61 -5.42 -19.82
CA GLY A 62 1.37 -4.19 -20.03
C GLY A 62 0.58 -2.95 -19.70
N GLY A 63 0.90 -1.86 -20.41
CA GLY A 63 0.38 -0.53 -20.14
C GLY A 63 1.48 0.49 -19.85
N ASN A 64 1.11 1.64 -19.29
CA ASN A 64 2.03 2.74 -19.03
C ASN A 64 1.72 3.43 -17.70
N PHE A 65 2.70 4.19 -17.20
CA PHE A 65 2.50 5.07 -16.06
C PHE A 65 3.25 6.38 -16.23
N THR A 66 2.67 7.47 -15.74
CA THR A 66 3.24 8.81 -15.82
C THR A 66 2.98 9.56 -14.52
N GLY A 67 4.00 10.23 -14.03
CA GLY A 67 3.98 11.05 -12.82
C GLY A 67 5.18 11.99 -12.81
N PRO A 68 5.24 12.93 -11.84
CA PRO A 68 6.26 13.97 -11.80
C PRO A 68 7.69 13.43 -11.60
N ARG A 69 7.83 12.25 -10.97
CA ARG A 69 9.12 11.63 -10.63
C ARG A 69 9.27 10.20 -11.13
N LEU A 70 8.17 9.58 -11.55
CA LEU A 70 8.08 8.20 -12.02
C LEU A 70 7.33 8.18 -13.34
N SER A 71 7.94 7.65 -14.38
CA SER A 71 7.28 7.40 -15.67
C SER A 71 7.93 6.23 -16.38
N GLY A 72 7.16 5.53 -17.20
CA GLY A 72 7.63 4.37 -17.94
C GLY A 72 6.50 3.46 -18.41
N LYS A 73 6.81 2.16 -18.52
CA LYS A 73 5.90 1.12 -18.99
C LYS A 73 5.65 0.06 -17.92
N ILE A 74 4.49 -0.58 -18.02
CA ILE A 74 4.19 -1.80 -17.29
C ILE A 74 4.67 -2.97 -18.15
N LEU A 75 5.38 -3.91 -17.56
CA LEU A 75 5.86 -5.10 -18.28
C LEU A 75 4.71 -6.10 -18.45
N ASP A 76 4.75 -6.86 -19.54
CA ASP A 76 3.92 -8.06 -19.73
C ASP A 76 4.44 -9.18 -18.81
N LEU A 77 4.19 -8.99 -17.51
CA LEU A 77 4.68 -9.84 -16.44
C LEU A 77 3.84 -9.61 -15.19
N GLY A 78 3.19 -10.68 -14.74
CA GLY A 78 2.40 -10.67 -13.51
C GLY A 78 0.92 -10.91 -13.75
N ALA A 79 0.17 -10.87 -12.66
CA ALA A 79 -1.28 -11.03 -12.70
C ALA A 79 -1.92 -10.44 -11.43
N ASP A 80 -3.22 -10.18 -11.51
CA ASP A 80 -4.10 -10.03 -10.37
C ASP A 80 -4.69 -11.39 -9.97
N TRP A 81 -4.42 -11.81 -8.74
CA TRP A 81 -4.91 -13.03 -8.10
C TRP A 81 -6.06 -12.74 -7.14
N GLY A 82 -6.86 -11.73 -7.46
CA GLY A 82 -7.92 -11.23 -6.62
C GLY A 82 -9.01 -12.25 -6.30
N SER A 83 -9.71 -12.02 -5.20
CA SER A 83 -10.75 -12.91 -4.68
C SER A 83 -12.02 -12.14 -4.37
N THR A 84 -13.16 -12.70 -4.73
CA THR A 84 -14.49 -12.21 -4.32
C THR A 84 -14.95 -12.97 -3.08
N ASP A 85 -15.30 -12.23 -2.02
CA ASP A 85 -15.97 -12.79 -0.86
C ASP A 85 -17.39 -13.24 -1.23
N PRO A 86 -17.74 -14.54 -1.11
CA PRO A 86 -19.06 -15.04 -1.48
C PRO A 86 -20.20 -14.55 -0.58
N GLN A 87 -19.91 -14.05 0.63
CA GLN A 87 -20.94 -13.54 1.53
C GLN A 87 -21.33 -12.09 1.20
N THR A 88 -20.35 -11.26 0.85
CA THR A 88 -20.55 -9.83 0.62
C THR A 88 -20.56 -9.44 -0.86
N GLY A 89 -20.02 -10.30 -1.74
CA GLY A 89 -19.78 -9.99 -3.15
C GLY A 89 -18.63 -9.00 -3.38
N ILE A 90 -17.86 -8.64 -2.33
CA ILE A 90 -16.77 -7.67 -2.45
C ILE A 90 -15.54 -8.36 -3.05
N PHE A 91 -15.14 -7.89 -4.23
CA PHE A 91 -13.87 -8.26 -4.85
C PHE A 91 -12.70 -7.51 -4.19
N SER A 92 -11.61 -8.22 -3.93
CA SER A 92 -10.34 -7.64 -3.51
C SER A 92 -9.21 -8.05 -4.45
N ALA A 93 -8.49 -7.07 -4.99
CA ALA A 93 -7.31 -7.31 -5.82
C ALA A 93 -6.14 -7.86 -4.98
N ASN A 94 -5.30 -8.67 -5.60
CA ASN A 94 -4.03 -9.15 -5.07
C ASN A 94 -3.02 -9.35 -6.21
N THR A 95 -2.22 -8.34 -6.51
CA THR A 95 -1.36 -8.34 -7.69
C THR A 95 0.10 -8.53 -7.34
N ARG A 96 0.85 -9.10 -8.28
CA ARG A 96 2.31 -9.02 -8.35
C ARG A 96 2.71 -8.80 -9.80
N TYR A 97 3.43 -7.72 -10.09
CA TYR A 97 3.81 -7.31 -11.44
C TYR A 97 5.01 -6.36 -11.44
N ASN A 98 5.44 -5.90 -12.62
CA ASN A 98 6.61 -5.06 -12.75
C ASN A 98 6.36 -3.77 -13.55
N LEU A 99 6.90 -2.68 -13.04
CA LEU A 99 7.12 -1.45 -13.80
C LEU A 99 8.56 -1.41 -14.31
N GLN A 100 8.75 -0.85 -15.49
CA GLN A 100 10.06 -0.42 -15.99
C GLN A 100 10.00 1.08 -16.27
N THR A 101 10.83 1.83 -15.55
CA THR A 101 10.97 3.28 -15.73
C THR A 101 11.59 3.62 -17.07
N HIS A 102 11.38 4.86 -17.53
CA HIS A 102 11.90 5.39 -18.80
C HIS A 102 13.43 5.33 -18.91
N ASP A 103 14.13 5.31 -17.77
CA ASP A 103 15.58 5.25 -17.66
C ASP A 103 16.09 3.87 -17.20
N GLY A 104 15.26 2.84 -17.35
CA GLY A 104 15.62 1.42 -17.31
C GLY A 104 15.57 0.75 -15.94
N ALA A 105 15.21 1.44 -14.86
CA ALA A 105 15.04 0.81 -13.55
C ALA A 105 13.79 -0.08 -13.51
N ASN A 106 13.95 -1.30 -13.01
CA ASN A 106 12.85 -2.22 -12.76
C ASN A 106 12.33 -2.05 -11.33
N LEU A 107 11.01 -1.97 -11.20
CA LEU A 107 10.30 -1.88 -9.92
C LEU A 107 9.36 -3.09 -9.84
N PHE A 108 9.49 -3.90 -8.80
CA PHE A 108 8.51 -4.92 -8.46
C PHE A 108 7.40 -4.29 -7.64
N LEU A 109 6.15 -4.57 -8.00
CA LEU A 109 4.98 -4.07 -7.31
C LEU A 109 4.16 -5.24 -6.77
N GLN A 110 3.70 -5.09 -5.53
CA GLN A 110 2.59 -5.85 -4.99
C GLN A 110 1.48 -4.86 -4.64
N THR A 111 0.27 -5.06 -5.18
CA THR A 111 -0.88 -4.24 -4.79
C THR A 111 -2.01 -5.09 -4.24
N SER A 112 -2.74 -4.55 -3.27
CA SER A 112 -3.89 -5.27 -2.70
C SER A 112 -4.95 -4.33 -2.17
N GLY A 113 -6.23 -4.67 -2.40
CA GLY A 113 -7.29 -3.83 -1.87
C GLY A 113 -8.70 -4.21 -2.29
N PRO A 114 -9.70 -3.97 -1.41
CA PRO A 114 -11.10 -4.23 -1.71
C PRO A 114 -11.72 -3.16 -2.60
N LYS A 115 -12.75 -3.56 -3.34
CA LYS A 115 -13.71 -2.64 -3.96
C LYS A 115 -14.48 -1.89 -2.87
N GLN A 116 -14.73 -0.61 -3.11
CA GLN A 116 -15.50 0.29 -2.25
C GLN A 116 -16.92 0.50 -2.79
N GLU A 117 -17.74 1.19 -2.01
CA GLU A 117 -19.14 1.49 -2.35
C GLU A 117 -19.28 2.32 -3.63
N ASP A 118 -18.32 3.21 -3.91
CA ASP A 118 -18.29 4.04 -5.12
C ASP A 118 -17.85 3.27 -6.39
N GLY A 119 -17.53 1.98 -6.25
CA GLY A 119 -17.09 1.10 -7.32
C GLY A 119 -15.58 1.12 -7.57
N HIS A 120 -14.82 2.01 -6.94
CA HIS A 120 -13.36 2.02 -7.03
C HIS A 120 -12.72 0.96 -6.15
N LEU A 121 -11.49 0.58 -6.46
CA LEU A 121 -10.66 -0.23 -5.55
C LEU A 121 -9.65 0.68 -4.84
N HIS A 122 -9.57 0.54 -3.52
CA HIS A 122 -8.56 1.23 -2.71
C HIS A 122 -7.38 0.29 -2.45
N LEU A 123 -6.29 0.50 -3.18
CA LEU A 123 -5.11 -0.34 -3.16
C LEU A 123 -4.08 0.15 -2.14
N ARG A 124 -3.44 -0.80 -1.45
CA ARG A 124 -2.11 -0.65 -0.86
C ARG A 124 -1.10 -0.95 -1.96
N ILE A 125 0.01 -0.22 -2.00
CA ILE A 125 1.05 -0.39 -3.02
C ILE A 125 2.39 -0.57 -2.31
N ASP A 126 2.94 -1.77 -2.40
CA ASP A 126 4.32 -2.05 -2.00
C ASP A 126 5.21 -2.01 -3.25
N ILE A 127 6.33 -1.29 -3.17
CA ILE A 127 7.29 -1.14 -4.26
C ILE A 127 8.66 -1.62 -3.80
N LEU A 128 9.29 -2.47 -4.60
CA LEU A 128 10.65 -2.95 -4.36
C LEU A 128 11.55 -2.65 -5.56
N THR A 129 12.72 -2.06 -5.30
CA THR A 129 13.77 -1.88 -6.30
C THR A 129 15.16 -1.84 -5.69
N GLY A 130 16.13 -2.37 -6.43
CA GLY A 130 17.55 -2.20 -6.15
C GLY A 130 18.17 -0.96 -6.79
N ASP A 131 17.43 -0.24 -7.64
CA ASP A 131 17.98 0.91 -8.35
C ASP A 131 18.13 2.12 -7.42
N LYS A 132 19.35 2.65 -7.32
CA LYS A 132 19.69 3.74 -6.40
C LYS A 132 18.89 5.01 -6.65
N ARG A 133 18.52 5.29 -7.91
CA ARG A 133 17.73 6.48 -8.28
C ARG A 133 16.33 6.44 -7.67
N TYR A 134 15.81 5.23 -7.47
CA TYR A 134 14.46 4.95 -7.03
C TYR A 134 14.39 4.26 -5.67
N TYR A 135 15.51 4.09 -4.97
CA TYR A 135 15.59 3.32 -3.73
C TYR A 135 14.73 3.90 -2.60
N TRP A 136 14.39 5.18 -2.68
CA TRP A 136 13.47 5.85 -1.75
C TRP A 136 12.08 5.23 -1.76
N LEU A 137 11.66 4.63 -2.89
CA LEU A 137 10.37 3.93 -3.03
C LEU A 137 10.24 2.72 -2.10
N ASN A 138 11.36 2.13 -1.66
CA ASN A 138 11.32 1.01 -0.72
C ASN A 138 10.84 1.44 0.68
N ASN A 139 10.75 2.75 0.97
CA ASN A 139 10.50 3.29 2.30
C ASN A 139 9.28 4.21 2.37
N ILE A 140 8.46 4.27 1.31
CA ILE A 140 7.23 5.05 1.30
C ILE A 140 6.02 4.19 1.66
N VAL A 141 4.97 4.83 2.16
CA VAL A 141 3.64 4.25 2.32
C VAL A 141 2.77 4.77 1.19
N ALA A 142 2.49 3.89 0.23
CA ALA A 142 1.75 4.23 -0.98
C ALA A 142 0.38 3.53 -1.07
N PHE A 143 -0.54 4.21 -1.74
CA PHE A 143 -1.91 3.77 -1.97
C PHE A 143 -2.37 4.20 -3.37
N GLY A 144 -3.38 3.51 -3.90
CA GLY A 144 -3.91 3.79 -5.23
C GLY A 144 -5.42 3.71 -5.28
N ILE A 145 -6.03 4.56 -6.11
CA ILE A 145 -7.44 4.47 -6.46
C ILE A 145 -7.53 3.87 -7.86
N LEU A 146 -8.09 2.67 -7.95
CA LEU A 146 -8.24 1.94 -9.20
C LEU A 146 -9.69 2.00 -9.69
N GLN A 147 -9.84 2.31 -10.98
CA GLN A 147 -11.10 2.27 -11.72
C GLN A 147 -10.89 1.56 -13.06
N ASN A 148 -11.87 0.77 -13.50
CA ASN A 148 -11.91 0.27 -14.87
C ASN A 148 -12.42 1.39 -15.78
N VAL A 149 -11.64 1.74 -16.81
CA VAL A 149 -11.95 2.86 -17.72
C VAL A 149 -12.34 2.42 -19.12
N GLY A 150 -12.36 1.11 -19.39
CA GLY A 150 -12.78 0.58 -20.67
C GLY A 150 -12.36 -0.87 -20.87
N GLU A 151 -13.01 -1.50 -21.85
CA GLU A 151 -12.71 -2.85 -22.30
C GLU A 151 -12.70 -2.86 -23.82
N SER A 152 -11.72 -3.54 -24.42
CA SER A 152 -11.68 -3.75 -25.88
C SER A 152 -12.65 -4.86 -26.31
N ASP A 153 -12.91 -4.98 -27.61
CA ASP A 153 -13.70 -6.09 -28.17
C ASP A 153 -13.09 -7.49 -27.91
N GLU A 154 -11.78 -7.56 -27.63
CA GLU A 154 -11.06 -8.80 -27.29
C GLU A 154 -11.10 -9.12 -25.78
N GLY A 155 -11.85 -8.34 -24.99
CA GLY A 155 -11.98 -8.53 -23.53
C GLY A 155 -10.78 -8.01 -22.71
N ILE A 156 -9.86 -7.28 -23.35
CA ILE A 156 -8.77 -6.60 -22.63
C ILE A 156 -9.33 -5.42 -21.85
N SER A 157 -9.25 -5.49 -20.52
CA SER A 157 -9.60 -4.40 -19.62
C SER A 157 -8.48 -3.36 -19.54
N THR A 158 -8.86 -2.08 -19.53
CA THR A 158 -7.97 -0.95 -19.23
C THR A 158 -8.31 -0.42 -17.84
N LEU A 159 -7.37 -0.54 -16.90
CA LEU A 159 -7.54 -0.07 -15.53
C LEU A 159 -6.72 1.20 -15.33
N ARG A 160 -7.35 2.27 -14.84
CA ARG A 160 -6.65 3.48 -14.40
C ARG A 160 -6.39 3.40 -12.91
N ILE A 161 -5.15 3.62 -12.49
CA ILE A 161 -4.73 3.69 -11.10
C ILE A 161 -4.11 5.06 -10.84
N ASP A 162 -4.72 5.87 -9.99
CA ASP A 162 -4.11 7.10 -9.49
C ASP A 162 -3.40 6.81 -8.16
N ALA A 163 -2.07 6.77 -8.20
CA ALA A 163 -1.22 6.40 -7.08
C ALA A 163 -0.69 7.62 -6.31
N TRP A 164 -0.64 7.48 -5.00
CA TRP A 164 -0.28 8.51 -4.04
C TRP A 164 0.58 7.89 -2.94
N HIS A 165 1.33 8.74 -2.23
CA HIS A 165 2.08 8.35 -1.05
C HIS A 165 1.96 9.43 0.03
N MET A 166 2.38 9.15 1.27
CA MET A 166 2.25 10.13 2.35
C MET A 166 3.19 11.33 2.13
N THR A 167 2.78 12.53 2.56
CA THR A 167 3.71 13.68 2.59
C THR A 167 4.81 13.47 3.62
N ASN A 168 5.90 14.23 3.48
CA ASN A 168 7.08 14.20 4.36
C ASN A 168 7.86 12.85 4.37
N GLU A 169 7.63 12.01 3.36
CA GLU A 169 8.43 10.81 3.14
C GLU A 169 9.72 11.10 2.37
N TYR A 170 10.61 10.12 2.37
CA TYR A 170 11.88 10.20 1.66
C TYR A 170 11.68 10.52 0.19
N ASN A 171 12.42 11.50 -0.32
CA ASN A 171 12.53 11.77 -1.76
C ASN A 171 13.86 11.26 -2.35
N SER A 172 14.75 10.75 -1.51
CA SER A 172 16.05 10.21 -1.87
C SER A 172 16.50 9.29 -0.75
N THR A 173 17.44 8.38 -1.04
CA THR A 173 18.03 7.49 -0.03
C THR A 173 19.51 7.77 0.12
N THR A 174 19.94 7.99 1.35
CA THR A 174 21.36 8.01 1.73
C THR A 174 21.77 6.63 2.19
N PHE A 175 22.75 6.03 1.52
CA PHE A 175 23.27 4.71 1.88
C PHE A 175 24.31 4.83 3.00
N VAL A 176 24.18 3.98 4.02
CA VAL A 176 25.17 3.88 5.10
C VAL A 176 26.53 3.49 4.51
N ASN A 177 27.62 4.09 5.00
CA ASN A 177 29.00 3.81 4.60
C ASN A 177 29.33 3.99 3.11
N GLY A 178 28.50 4.69 2.34
CA GLY A 178 28.70 4.83 0.89
C GLY A 178 28.69 3.49 0.14
N THR A 179 28.27 2.39 0.79
CA THR A 179 28.19 1.09 0.14
C THR A 179 27.08 1.16 -0.88
N THR A 180 27.47 0.88 -2.10
CA THR A 180 26.52 0.63 -3.17
C THR A 180 26.25 -0.85 -3.15
N TYR A 181 25.01 -1.27 -2.85
CA TYR A 181 24.58 -2.61 -3.23
C TYR A 181 24.83 -2.73 -4.75
N GLN A 182 25.66 -3.72 -5.13
CA GLN A 182 25.90 -4.10 -6.52
C GLN A 182 24.85 -5.12 -6.95
#